data_AF-F3C548-F1
#
_entry.id   AF-F3C548-F1
#
_cell.length_a   1.000
_cell.length_b   1.000
_cell.length_c   1.000
_cell.angle_alpha   90.00
_cell.angle_beta   90.00
_cell.angle_gamma   90.00
#
_symmetry.space_group_name_H-M   'P 1'
#
loop_
_entity.id
_entity.type
_entity.pdbx_description
1 polymer ?
#
loop_
_entity_poly.entity_id
_entity_poly.type
_entity_poly.pdbx_seq_one_letter_code
_entity_poly.pdbx_strand_id
1 'polypeptide(L)' 'MKIIRIAAALLIGTDGRTLLVRKRGTQAFMQPGGKIEPGEPAPRPLA' A
#
# COMPACT_ATOMS: atom_id res chain seq x y z
N MET A 1 -11.76 7.04 -19.64
CA MET A 1 -10.99 6.14 -18.74
C MET A 1 -10.87 6.82 -17.38
N LYS A 2 -11.18 6.15 -16.26
CA LYS A 2 -11.19 6.77 -14.92
C LYS A 2 -9.90 6.46 -14.17
N ILE A 3 -9.20 7.49 -13.71
CA ILE A 3 -7.98 7.34 -12.90
C ILE A 3 -8.37 6.87 -11.49
N ILE A 4 -7.70 5.83 -11.00
CA ILE A 4 -7.78 5.37 -9.61
C ILE A 4 -6.45 5.69 -8.94
N ARG A 5 -6.50 6.37 -7.80
CA ARG A 5 -5.32 6.68 -6.98
C ARG A 5 -5.26 5.69 -5.82
N ILE A 6 -4.13 4.99 -5.69
CA ILE A 6 -3.87 4.03 -4.63
C ILE A 6 -2.70 4.56 -3.80
N ALA A 7 -2.85 4.59 -2.48
CA ALA A 7 -1.75 4.78 -1.55
C ALA A 7 -1.23 3.40 -1.10
N ALA A 8 0.09 3.22 -1.08
CA ALA A 8 0.74 2.00 -0.61
C ALA A 8 1.76 2.35 0.48
N ALA A 9 1.89 1.46 1.47
CA ALA A 9 2.83 1.61 2.58
C ALA A 9 3.98 0.61 2.46
N LEU A 10 5.17 1.07 2.86
CA LEU A 10 6.37 0.27 3.01
C LEU A 10 6.68 0.13 4.50
N LEU A 11 6.57 -1.09 5.03
CA LEU A 11 6.98 -1.40 6.40
C LEU A 11 8.32 -2.13 6.31
N ILE A 12 9.39 -1.44 6.69
CA ILE A 12 10.76 -1.96 6.61
C ILE A 12 11.23 -2.26 8.03
N GLY A 13 11.57 -3.52 8.30
CA GLY A 13 12.15 -3.94 9.57
C GLY A 13 13.58 -3.42 9.74
N THR A 14 14.10 -3.47 10.96
CA THR A 14 15.49 -3.09 11.26
C THR A 14 16.52 -3.98 10.57
N ASP A 15 16.11 -5.16 10.08
CA ASP A 15 16.91 -6.09 9.27
C ASP A 15 16.85 -5.77 7.76
N GLY A 16 16.21 -4.68 7.36
CA GLY A 16 16.03 -4.26 5.97
C GLY A 16 14.97 -5.06 5.20
N ARG A 17 14.26 -5.99 5.83
CA ARG A 17 13.19 -6.74 5.16
C ARG A 17 11.89 -5.94 5.11
N THR A 18 11.14 -6.09 4.02
CA THR A 18 9.83 -5.44 3.85
C THR A 18 8.69 -6.39 4.16
N LEU A 19 7.73 -5.96 4.98
CA LEU A 19 6.50 -6.71 5.22
C LEU A 19 5.53 -6.50 4.04
N LEU A 20 5.09 -7.61 3.43
CA LEU A 20 4.09 -7.63 2.37
C LEU A 20 2.85 -8.40 2.81
N VAL A 21 1.73 -8.16 2.15
CA VAL A 21 0.49 -8.92 2.36
C VAL A 21 0.20 -9.82 1.16
N ARG A 22 -0.63 -10.85 1.35
CA ARG A 22 -1.15 -11.68 0.27
C ARG A 22 -2.65 -11.86 0.48
N LYS A 23 -3.45 -11.33 -0.43
CA LYS A 23 -4.91 -11.46 -0.35
C LYS A 23 -5.31 -12.92 -0.57
N ARG A 24 -6.28 -13.42 0.19
CA ARG A 24 -6.83 -14.78 0.03
C ARG A 24 -7.22 -15.01 -1.44
N GLY A 25 -6.79 -16.14 -2.00
CA GLY A 25 -7.07 -16.52 -3.40
C GLY A 25 -6.17 -15.88 -4.45
N THR A 26 -5.14 -15.12 -4.06
CA THR A 26 -4.16 -14.54 -5.00
C THR A 26 -2.81 -15.27 -4.90
N GLN A 27 -1.98 -15.21 -5.93
CA GLN A 27 -0.64 -15.80 -5.92
C GLN A 27 0.46 -14.79 -5.58
N ALA A 28 0.28 -13.54 -6.00
CA ALA A 28 1.26 -12.48 -5.79
C ALA A 28 1.19 -11.90 -4.37
N PHE A 29 2.36 -11.56 -3.84
CA PHE A 29 2.47 -10.62 -2.72
C PHE A 29 2.20 -9.20 -3.21
N MET A 30 1.72 -8.36 -2.31
CA MET A 30 1.37 -6.98 -2.59
C MET A 30 1.75 -6.09 -1.42
N GLN A 31 2.01 -4.82 -1.69
CA GLN A 31 2.17 -3.84 -0.64
C GLN A 31 0.82 -3.61 0.06
N PRO A 32 0.82 -3.40 1.39
CA PRO A 32 -0.37 -2.93 2.08
C PRO A 32 -0.74 -1.54 1.55
N GLY A 33 -2.03 -1.28 1.37
CA GLY A 33 -2.49 -0.04 0.77
C GLY A 33 -4.00 -0.01 0.51
N GLY A 34 -4.46 1.10 -0.06
CA GLY A 34 -5.87 1.34 -0.30
C GLY A 34 -6.12 2.42 -1.35
N LYS A 35 -7.34 2.43 -1.88
CA LYS A 35 -7.82 3.50 -2.76
C LYS A 35 -8.01 4.77 -1.94
N ILE A 36 -7.55 5.89 -2.49
CA ILE A 36 -7.80 7.22 -1.92
C ILE A 36 -9.22 7.61 -2.33
N GLU A 37 -10.08 7.88 -1.36
CA GLU A 37 -11.47 8.26 -1.60
C GLU A 37 -11.64 9.77 -1.87
N PRO A 38 -12.74 10.19 -2.51
CA PRO A 38 -12.98 11.61 -2.77
C PRO A 38 -12.93 12.45 -1.49
N GLY A 39 -12.13 13.50 -1.50
CA GLY A 39 -11.95 14.41 -0.36
C GLY A 39 -10.85 13.97 0.62
N GLU A 40 -10.29 12.78 0.48
CA GLU A 40 -9.12 12.37 1.28
C GLU A 40 -7.84 13.01 0.73
N PRO A 41 -7.00 13.62 1.59
CA PRO A 41 -5.67 14.04 1.18
C PRO A 41 -4.80 12.81 0.93
N ALA A 42 -3.83 12.94 0.02
CA ALA A 42 -2.81 11.92 -0.12
C ALA A 42 -2.04 11.77 1.20
N PRO A 43 -1.84 10.54 1.72
CA PRO A 43 -1.12 10.34 2.97
C PRO A 43 0.35 10.75 2.79
N ARG A 44 0.91 11.40 3.82
CA ARG A 44 2.32 11.75 3.85
C ARG A 44 3.14 10.49 4.23
N PRO A 45 4.31 10.27 3.62
CA PRO A 45 5.24 9.24 4.09
C PRO A 45 5.58 9.46 5.57
N LEU A 46 5.55 8.39 6.34
CA LEU A 46 6.07 8.37 7.71
C LEU A 46 7.55 7.99 7.60
N ALA A 47 8.42 8.79 8.24
CA ALA A 47 9.85 8.51 8.33
C ALA A 47 10.16 7.63 9.54
#